data_AF-A0A5C9EMH8-F1
#
_entry.id   AF-A0A5C9EMH8-F1
#
_cell.length_a   1.000
_cell.length_b   1.000
_cell.length_c   1.000
_cell.angle_alpha   90.00
_cell.angle_beta   90.00
_cell.angle_gamma   90.00
#
_symmetry.space_group_name_H-M   'P 1'
#
loop_
_entity.id
_entity.type
_entity.pdbx_description
1 polymer ?
#
loop_
_entity_poly.entity_id
_entity_poly.type
_entity_poly.pdbx_seq_one_letter_code
_entity_poly.pdbx_strand_id
1 'polypeptide(L)'
;MENDEDLMEVMSIIEEIERKYVDLEQSLSNLPIASRDAILEEIYKDIILNNPVIKNFGTSKDQICIEGGDTKAKKLDNFIQSTIDNIKANRIKKVFYLRKFLDGFVDISESDKNVVIKSLKNTDIVQLRERLESLTRIFKIENVD
;
A
#
# COMPACT_ATOMS: atom_id res chain seq x y z
N MET A 1 -63.46 -5.61 -10.32
CA MET A 1 -62.88 -6.56 -9.36
C MET A 1 -61.71 -7.31 -9.98
N GLU A 2 -61.78 -7.74 -11.26
CA GLU A 2 -60.62 -8.33 -11.98
C GLU A 2 -59.34 -7.47 -11.94
N ASN A 3 -59.43 -6.15 -12.20
CA ASN A 3 -58.25 -5.27 -12.23
C ASN A 3 -57.48 -5.17 -10.90
N ASP A 4 -58.10 -5.43 -9.74
CA ASP A 4 -57.41 -5.37 -8.44
C ASP A 4 -56.67 -6.68 -8.14
N GLU A 5 -57.16 -7.80 -8.68
CA GLU A 5 -56.52 -9.12 -8.57
C GLU A 5 -55.24 -9.17 -9.42
N ASP A 6 -55.30 -8.66 -10.65
CA ASP A 6 -54.13 -8.55 -11.53
C ASP A 6 -53.04 -7.65 -10.93
N LEU A 7 -53.45 -6.57 -10.24
CA LEU A 7 -52.52 -5.63 -9.62
C LEU A 7 -51.82 -6.25 -8.40
N MET A 8 -52.55 -7.04 -7.61
CA MET A 8 -51.99 -7.82 -6.50
C MET A 8 -51.03 -8.90 -6.98
N GLU A 9 -51.33 -9.57 -8.09
CA GLU A 9 -50.44 -10.56 -8.70
C GLU A 9 -49.14 -9.90 -9.16
N VAL A 10 -49.23 -8.76 -9.86
CA VAL A 10 -48.05 -7.98 -10.28
C VAL A 10 -47.22 -7.53 -9.09
N MET A 11 -47.85 -7.03 -8.01
CA MET A 11 -47.11 -6.65 -6.79
C MET A 11 -46.41 -7.85 -6.15
N SER A 12 -47.06 -9.02 -6.10
CA SER A 12 -46.45 -10.24 -5.56
C SER A 12 -45.21 -10.68 -6.35
N ILE A 13 -45.25 -10.54 -7.68
CA ILE A 13 -44.12 -10.86 -8.55
C ILE A 13 -42.96 -9.88 -8.29
N ILE A 14 -43.25 -8.58 -8.13
CA ILE A 14 -42.23 -7.57 -7.83
C ILE A 14 -41.55 -7.88 -6.50
N GLU A 15 -42.32 -8.17 -5.45
CA GLU A 15 -41.77 -8.53 -4.13
C GLU A 15 -40.91 -9.80 -4.17
N GLU A 16 -41.29 -10.79 -4.99
CA GLU A 16 -40.50 -12.00 -5.17
C GLU A 16 -39.17 -11.72 -5.90
N ILE A 17 -39.18 -10.84 -6.91
CA ILE A 17 -37.97 -10.42 -7.61
C ILE A 17 -37.03 -9.67 -6.68
N GLU A 18 -37.53 -8.72 -5.89
CA GLU A 18 -36.72 -7.96 -4.94
C GLU A 18 -36.06 -8.86 -3.90
N ARG A 19 -36.81 -9.85 -3.39
CA ARG A 19 -36.27 -10.83 -2.44
C ARG A 19 -35.15 -11.66 -3.06
N LYS A 20 -35.36 -12.18 -4.29
CA LYS A 20 -34.33 -12.93 -5.02
C LYS A 20 -33.09 -12.09 -5.31
N TYR A 21 -33.27 -10.79 -5.54
CA TYR A 21 -32.15 -9.86 -5.74
C TYR A 21 -31.31 -9.73 -4.46
N VAL A 22 -31.94 -9.54 -3.30
CA VAL A 22 -31.25 -9.48 -2.00
C VAL A 22 -30.51 -10.79 -1.71
N ASP A 23 -31.15 -11.93 -1.95
CA ASP A 23 -30.53 -13.26 -1.76
C ASP A 23 -29.28 -13.45 -2.64
N LEU A 24 -29.34 -12.97 -3.90
CA LEU A 24 -28.21 -13.02 -4.81
C LEU A 24 -27.06 -12.11 -4.36
N GLU A 25 -27.35 -10.88 -3.96
CA GLU A 25 -26.35 -9.92 -3.49
C GLU A 25 -25.63 -10.43 -2.24
N GLN A 26 -26.39 -11.03 -1.31
CA GLN A 26 -25.83 -11.64 -0.11
C GLN A 26 -24.97 -12.88 -0.46
N SER A 27 -25.40 -13.69 -1.43
CA SER A 27 -24.63 -14.84 -1.91
C SER A 27 -23.32 -14.41 -2.57
N LEU A 28 -23.35 -13.36 -3.40
CA LEU A 28 -22.16 -12.82 -4.07
C LEU A 28 -21.18 -12.20 -3.08
N SER A 29 -21.68 -11.48 -2.08
CA SER A 29 -20.85 -10.86 -1.03
C SER A 29 -20.15 -11.89 -0.15
N ASN A 30 -20.75 -13.07 0.01
CA ASN A 30 -20.19 -14.18 0.78
C ASN A 30 -19.29 -15.11 -0.03
N LEU A 31 -19.11 -14.88 -1.32
CA LEU A 31 -18.19 -15.70 -2.11
C LEU A 31 -16.75 -15.49 -1.61
N PRO A 32 -16.06 -16.54 -1.16
CA PRO A 32 -14.67 -16.45 -0.74
C PRO A 32 -13.78 -16.37 -1.98
N ILE A 33 -13.79 -15.22 -2.66
CA ILE A 33 -12.90 -14.95 -3.77
C ILE A 33 -11.57 -14.50 -3.14
N ALA A 34 -10.62 -15.43 -3.09
CA ALA A 34 -9.26 -15.11 -2.68
C ALA A 34 -8.73 -13.96 -3.55
N SER A 35 -8.15 -12.95 -2.91
CA SER A 35 -7.49 -11.88 -3.64
C SER A 35 -6.34 -12.47 -4.46
N ARG A 36 -5.96 -11.77 -5.53
CA ARG A 36 -4.79 -12.16 -6.33
C ARG A 36 -3.55 -12.37 -5.46
N ASP A 37 -3.36 -11.51 -4.45
CA ASP A 37 -2.22 -11.60 -3.54
C ASP A 37 -2.29 -12.83 -2.63
N ALA A 38 -3.48 -13.20 -2.15
CA ALA A 38 -3.68 -14.41 -1.37
C ALA A 38 -3.37 -15.68 -2.19
N ILE A 39 -3.79 -15.71 -3.45
CA ILE A 39 -3.46 -16.80 -4.37
C ILE A 39 -1.95 -16.87 -4.63
N LEU A 40 -1.30 -15.71 -4.82
CA LEU A 40 0.15 -15.65 -5.04
C LEU A 40 0.93 -16.10 -3.79
N GLU A 41 0.47 -15.76 -2.59
CA GLU A 41 1.06 -16.27 -1.34
C GLU A 41 0.93 -17.79 -1.21
N GLU A 42 -0.22 -18.35 -1.56
CA GLU A 42 -0.46 -19.79 -1.54
C GLU A 42 0.46 -20.51 -2.54
N ILE A 43 0.54 -20.00 -3.76
CA ILE A 43 1.48 -20.49 -4.79
C ILE A 43 2.93 -20.41 -4.30
N TYR A 44 3.32 -19.31 -3.66
CA TYR A 44 4.66 -19.15 -3.12
C TYR A 44 4.95 -20.18 -2.02
N LYS A 45 4.02 -20.38 -1.09
CA LYS A 45 4.16 -21.38 -0.01
C LYS A 45 4.29 -22.79 -0.57
N ASP A 46 3.43 -23.16 -1.52
CA ASP A 46 3.38 -24.52 -2.04
C ASP A 46 4.52 -24.85 -2.99
N ILE A 47 4.93 -23.91 -3.84
CA ILE A 47 5.94 -24.17 -4.87
C ILE A 47 7.34 -23.81 -4.39
N ILE A 48 7.50 -22.69 -3.68
CA ILE A 48 8.84 -22.16 -3.33
C ILE A 48 9.29 -22.68 -1.98
N LEU A 49 8.47 -22.55 -0.93
CA LEU A 49 8.88 -22.92 0.43
C LEU A 49 8.94 -24.44 0.64
N ASN A 50 8.00 -25.17 0.04
CA ASN A 50 7.92 -26.63 0.21
C ASN A 50 8.78 -27.43 -0.78
N ASN A 51 9.43 -26.78 -1.75
CA ASN A 51 10.27 -27.49 -2.71
C ASN A 51 11.73 -27.60 -2.23
N PRO A 52 12.23 -28.82 -1.99
CA PRO A 52 13.58 -29.04 -1.46
C PRO A 52 14.69 -28.59 -2.44
N VAL A 53 14.42 -28.55 -3.74
CA VAL A 53 15.38 -28.06 -4.74
C VAL A 53 15.55 -26.56 -4.59
N ILE A 54 14.44 -25.82 -4.50
CA ILE A 54 14.48 -24.34 -4.41
C ILE A 54 15.05 -23.88 -3.06
N LYS A 55 14.73 -24.59 -1.97
CA LYS A 55 15.30 -24.36 -0.63
C LYS A 55 16.83 -24.46 -0.61
N ASN A 56 17.40 -25.35 -1.42
CA ASN A 56 18.85 -25.56 -1.53
C ASN A 56 19.54 -24.58 -2.49
N PHE A 57 18.82 -23.99 -3.43
CA PHE A 57 19.34 -22.93 -4.31
C PHE A 57 19.31 -21.53 -3.67
N GLY A 58 18.51 -21.32 -2.62
CA GLY A 58 18.28 -20.02 -2.00
C GLY A 58 19.28 -19.57 -0.92
N THR A 59 20.34 -20.32 -0.62
CA THR A 59 21.27 -19.96 0.48
C THR A 59 22.49 -19.15 0.04
N SER A 60 22.60 -18.78 -1.23
CA SER A 60 23.66 -17.91 -1.73
C SER A 60 23.08 -16.72 -2.49
N LYS A 61 22.94 -15.60 -1.75
CA LYS A 61 22.83 -14.20 -2.18
C LYS A 61 21.49 -13.56 -2.51
N ASP A 62 20.38 -14.26 -2.62
CA ASP A 62 19.07 -13.60 -2.73
C ASP A 62 18.08 -14.18 -1.71
N GLN A 63 18.13 -13.62 -0.49
CA GLN A 63 16.98 -13.66 0.39
C GLN A 63 15.85 -12.92 -0.31
N ILE A 64 15.01 -13.65 -1.04
CA ILE A 64 13.68 -13.20 -1.43
C ILE A 64 12.92 -13.00 -0.11
N CYS A 65 12.98 -11.76 0.37
CA CYS A 65 12.50 -11.30 1.66
C CYS A 65 10.98 -11.39 1.74
N ILE A 66 10.44 -12.53 2.15
CA ILE A 66 9.08 -12.65 2.64
C ILE A 66 9.18 -13.01 4.12
N GLU A 67 9.57 -12.03 4.94
CA GLU A 67 9.43 -12.05 6.42
C GLU A 67 9.85 -10.70 7.06
N GLY A 68 10.45 -9.76 6.30
CA GLY A 68 10.88 -8.44 6.82
C GLY A 68 10.07 -7.22 6.35
N GLY A 69 8.99 -7.41 5.58
CA GLY A 69 8.27 -6.32 4.92
C GLY A 69 7.60 -5.35 5.89
N ASP A 70 6.95 -5.87 6.93
CA ASP A 70 6.11 -5.07 7.81
C ASP A 70 6.94 -4.16 8.75
N THR A 71 8.11 -4.62 9.21
CA THR A 71 9.01 -3.79 10.04
C THR A 71 9.79 -2.77 9.23
N LYS A 72 10.29 -3.10 8.03
CA LYS A 72 10.98 -2.11 7.17
C LYS A 72 10.01 -1.05 6.63
N ALA A 73 8.82 -1.45 6.19
CA ALA A 73 7.80 -0.51 5.74
C ALA A 73 7.35 0.42 6.87
N LYS A 74 7.09 -0.13 8.08
CA LYS A 74 6.79 0.68 9.28
C LYS A 74 7.93 1.62 9.67
N LYS A 75 9.17 1.15 9.63
CA LYS A 75 10.35 2.00 9.89
C LYS A 75 10.43 3.16 8.89
N LEU A 76 10.19 2.89 7.62
CA LEU A 76 10.29 3.88 6.56
C LEU A 76 9.14 4.90 6.62
N ASP A 77 7.92 4.44 6.92
CA ASP A 77 6.78 5.34 7.19
C ASP A 77 7.04 6.19 8.44
N ASN A 78 7.58 5.61 9.52
CA ASN A 78 7.99 6.35 10.72
C ASN A 78 9.07 7.41 10.42
N PHE A 79 10.02 7.10 9.53
CA PHE A 79 11.07 8.03 9.13
C PHE A 79 10.52 9.23 8.32
N ILE A 80 9.60 8.96 7.39
CA ILE A 80 8.88 10.01 6.64
C ILE A 80 8.03 10.84 7.61
N GLN A 81 7.26 10.19 8.47
CA GLN A 81 6.38 10.83 9.43
C GLN A 81 7.16 11.73 10.41
N SER A 82 8.28 11.24 10.96
CA SER A 82 9.19 12.02 11.81
C SER A 82 9.73 13.26 11.09
N THR A 83 10.09 13.11 9.81
CA THR A 83 10.54 14.25 8.98
C THR A 83 9.44 15.29 8.81
N ILE A 84 8.22 14.86 8.52
CA ILE A 84 7.05 15.73 8.39
C ILE A 84 6.73 16.45 9.70
N ASP A 85 6.75 15.74 10.82
CA ASP A 85 6.40 16.30 12.13
C ASP A 85 7.45 17.31 12.60
N ASN A 86 8.74 17.06 12.34
CA ASN A 86 9.81 18.02 12.57
C ASN A 86 9.62 19.31 11.76
N ILE A 87 9.19 19.20 10.50
CA ILE A 87 8.90 20.35 9.63
C ILE A 87 7.65 21.10 10.09
N LYS A 88 6.60 20.40 10.55
CA LYS A 88 5.41 21.01 11.14
C LYS A 88 5.77 21.81 12.39
N ALA A 89 6.57 21.22 13.27
CA ALA A 89 7.00 21.83 14.53
C ALA A 89 7.90 23.05 14.30
N ASN A 90 8.75 23.03 13.27
CA ASN A 90 9.60 24.18 12.93
C ASN A 90 9.74 24.38 11.42
N ARG A 91 8.82 25.18 10.85
CA ARG A 91 8.77 25.49 9.41
C ARG A 91 10.02 26.22 8.90
N ILE A 92 10.68 27.02 9.74
CA ILE A 92 11.89 27.77 9.37
C ILE A 92 13.03 26.81 9.06
N LYS A 93 13.12 25.70 9.80
CA LYS A 93 14.13 24.65 9.62
C LYS A 93 13.75 23.61 8.55
N LYS A 94 12.76 23.86 7.70
CA LYS A 94 12.31 22.90 6.68
C LYS A 94 13.45 22.37 5.80
N VAL A 95 14.30 23.26 5.29
CA VAL A 95 15.45 22.89 4.44
C VAL A 95 16.43 21.98 5.17
N PHE A 96 16.65 22.22 6.47
CA PHE A 96 17.52 21.41 7.30
C PHE A 96 16.98 19.98 7.46
N TYR A 97 15.68 19.83 7.75
CA TYR A 97 15.07 18.50 7.88
C TYR A 97 15.01 17.74 6.57
N LEU A 98 14.78 18.43 5.45
CA LEU A 98 14.84 17.81 4.12
C LEU A 98 16.26 17.32 3.78
N ARG A 99 17.28 18.10 4.13
CA ARG A 99 18.67 17.67 3.96
C ARG A 99 18.97 16.43 4.81
N LYS A 100 18.59 16.45 6.09
CA LYS A 100 18.74 15.31 7.00
C LYS A 100 18.03 14.05 6.47
N PHE A 101 16.85 14.20 5.89
CA PHE A 101 16.14 13.09 5.23
C PHE A 101 16.90 12.55 4.03
N LEU A 102 17.41 13.42 3.17
CA LEU A 102 18.16 13.04 1.97
C LEU A 102 19.54 12.45 2.27
N ASP A 103 20.12 12.76 3.44
CA ASP A 103 21.36 12.16 3.91
C ASP A 103 21.21 10.68 4.28
N GLY A 104 19.97 10.18 4.43
CA GLY A 104 19.71 8.75 4.62
C GLY A 104 19.84 7.90 3.35
N PHE A 105 19.95 8.52 2.17
CA PHE A 105 20.06 7.82 0.89
C PHE A 105 21.52 7.67 0.46
N VAL A 106 21.88 6.48 0.00
CA VAL A 106 23.24 6.12 -0.44
C VAL A 106 23.50 6.58 -1.87
N ASP A 107 22.44 6.57 -2.67
CA ASP A 107 22.52 6.66 -4.13
C ASP A 107 22.29 8.09 -4.66
N ILE A 108 22.24 9.11 -3.78
CA ILE A 108 21.94 10.50 -4.17
C ILE A 108 23.18 11.38 -3.99
N SER A 109 23.67 11.97 -5.09
CA SER A 109 24.78 12.92 -5.05
C SER A 109 24.41 14.22 -4.33
N GLU A 110 25.39 14.93 -3.74
CA GLU A 110 25.14 16.24 -3.10
C GLU A 110 24.51 17.27 -4.06
N SER A 111 24.86 17.23 -5.34
CA SER A 111 24.21 18.05 -6.37
C SER A 111 22.73 17.72 -6.52
N ASP A 112 22.37 16.43 -6.57
CA ASP A 112 20.98 15.99 -6.72
C ASP A 112 20.18 16.31 -5.46
N LYS A 113 20.76 16.14 -4.27
CA LYS A 113 20.13 16.55 -3.01
C LYS A 113 19.75 18.03 -3.04
N ASN A 114 20.64 18.90 -3.54
CA ASN A 114 20.35 20.33 -3.66
C ASN A 114 19.20 20.63 -4.64
N VAL A 115 19.11 19.88 -5.74
CA VAL A 115 18.00 20.01 -6.71
C VAL A 115 16.69 19.56 -6.07
N VAL A 116 16.67 18.41 -5.39
CA VAL A 116 15.48 17.89 -4.70
C VAL A 116 15.02 18.87 -3.63
N ILE A 117 15.92 19.38 -2.79
CA ILE A 117 15.59 20.39 -1.75
C ILE A 117 14.99 21.65 -2.38
N LYS A 118 15.55 22.14 -3.50
CA LYS A 118 15.00 23.31 -4.20
C LYS A 118 13.58 23.07 -4.69
N SER A 119 13.25 21.85 -5.11
CA SER A 119 11.91 21.49 -5.55
C SER A 119 10.92 21.37 -4.37
N LEU A 120 11.38 20.87 -3.21
CA LEU A 120 10.53 20.57 -2.05
C LEU A 120 10.36 21.75 -1.07
N LYS A 121 11.25 22.76 -1.11
CA LYS A 121 11.26 23.86 -0.12
C LYS A 121 9.92 24.61 -0.03
N ASN A 122 9.21 24.75 -1.15
CA ASN A 122 7.95 25.50 -1.25
C ASN A 122 6.70 24.60 -1.26
N THR A 123 6.86 23.28 -1.23
CA THR A 123 5.75 22.32 -1.24
C THR A 123 4.96 22.38 0.07
N ASP A 124 3.63 22.31 0.00
CA ASP A 124 2.80 22.18 1.20
C ASP A 124 3.00 20.82 1.87
N ILE A 125 2.50 20.65 3.09
CA ILE A 125 2.78 19.47 3.89
C ILE A 125 2.12 18.20 3.35
N VAL A 126 0.95 18.30 2.70
CA VAL A 126 0.23 17.15 2.15
C VAL A 126 1.00 16.62 0.93
N GLN A 127 1.31 17.52 -0.01
CA GLN A 127 2.12 17.17 -1.17
C GLN A 127 3.54 16.74 -0.78
N LEU A 128 4.09 17.28 0.31
CA LEU A 128 5.43 16.91 0.76
C LEU A 128 5.50 15.43 1.15
N ARG A 129 4.49 14.90 1.85
CA ARG A 129 4.45 13.48 2.22
C ARG A 129 4.52 12.58 1.00
N GLU A 130 3.66 12.82 0.01
CA GLU A 130 3.60 12.04 -1.23
C GLU A 130 4.95 12.07 -1.99
N ARG A 131 5.62 13.23 -1.98
CA ARG A 131 6.93 13.41 -2.62
C ARG A 131 8.03 12.66 -1.88
N LEU A 132 8.04 12.67 -0.54
CA LEU A 132 8.99 11.90 0.25
C LEU A 132 8.78 10.39 0.06
N GLU A 133 7.54 9.92 0.05
CA GLU A 133 7.20 8.53 -0.26
C GLU A 133 7.62 8.12 -1.68
N SER A 134 7.51 9.04 -2.65
CA SER A 134 7.99 8.78 -4.01
C SER A 134 9.51 8.63 -4.05
N LEU A 135 10.25 9.46 -3.29
CA LEU A 135 11.71 9.39 -3.23
C LEU A 135 12.21 8.09 -2.60
N THR A 136 11.53 7.60 -1.55
CA THR A 136 11.90 6.32 -0.90
C THR A 136 11.64 5.10 -1.75
N ARG A 137 10.74 5.18 -2.74
CA ARG A 137 10.52 4.12 -3.74
C ARG A 137 11.58 4.10 -4.83
N ILE A 138 12.15 5.27 -5.15
CA ILE A 138 13.10 5.43 -6.26
C ILE A 138 14.54 5.15 -5.79
N PHE A 139 14.91 5.63 -4.60
CA PHE A 139 16.28 5.59 -4.09
C PHE A 139 16.42 4.63 -2.92
N LYS A 140 17.58 3.96 -2.82
CA LYS A 140 17.88 3.06 -1.71
C LYS A 140 18.27 3.85 -0.47
N ILE A 141 17.68 3.49 0.67
CA ILE A 141 18.02 4.02 1.99
C ILE A 141 18.87 2.99 2.73
N GLU A 142 20.03 3.40 3.25
CA GLU A 142 20.89 2.54 4.09
C GLU A 142 20.46 2.54 5.55
N ASN A 143 20.10 3.72 6.07
CA ASN A 143 19.84 3.90 7.50
C ASN A 143 18.40 4.37 7.72
N VAL A 144 17.54 3.42 8.08
CA VAL A 144 16.28 3.70 8.77
C VAL A 144 16.45 3.26 10.23
N ASP A 145 17.11 4.14 11.01
CA ASP A 145 17.20 3.96 12.47
C ASP A 145 15.83 4.14 13.11
#